data_AF-A0A7Y6UFC7-F1
#
_entry.id   AF-A0A7Y6UFC7-F1
#
_cell.length_a   1.000
_cell.length_b   1.000
_cell.length_c   1.000
_cell.angle_alpha   90.00
_cell.angle_beta   90.00
_cell.angle_gamma   90.00
#
_symmetry.space_group_name_H-M   'P 1'
#
loop_
_entity.id
_entity.type
_entity.pdbx_description
1 polymer ?
#
loop_
_entity_poly.entity_id
_entity_poly.type
_entity_poly.pdbx_seq_one_letter_code
_entity_poly.pdbx_strand_id
1 'polypeptide(L)'
;MMKAIGGFLLLALVACGPAMRDDDVGDDGSGSNNGSGSGSGSGVARECSKMDIIFVVDNSGSMEEEQSNLATNFPMFAQVLENYTTSDGQPLDYRVAITTTGRDISYTVTSGPISLPFNEHGENGAFQNNCNSTKRWLERTDPNMAQTLACRADVGIEGPGIEMPLLMTKWALADRVQDNTNAGFLRDDALLAVVILTDEDDASTTANNFTLTVATANPPSDWNPQDEVNFLDQLKGNRTRWAAGVIAGDGNCSSGFGDAADGVRLKEFVNLANSQNSTQAVFSSICDGDLTVGLTEALDTFQAACGAIIL
;
A
#
# COMPACT_ATOMS: atom_id res chain seq x y z
N MET A 1 -22.73 -54.86 41.69
CA MET A 1 -23.04 -53.85 42.74
C MET A 1 -22.83 -52.45 42.15
N MET A 2 -23.65 -51.49 42.57
CA MET A 2 -23.86 -50.10 42.08
C MET A 2 -22.60 -49.37 41.53
N LYS A 3 -22.64 -48.57 40.44
CA LYS A 3 -23.38 -47.32 40.11
C LYS A 3 -22.94 -46.10 40.96
N ALA A 4 -22.69 -44.99 40.25
CA ALA A 4 -22.70 -43.57 40.66
C ALA A 4 -21.45 -42.98 41.36
N ILE A 5 -21.12 -41.67 41.34
CA ILE A 5 -21.53 -40.42 40.65
C ILE A 5 -20.50 -39.35 41.14
N GLY A 6 -20.10 -38.40 40.27
CA GLY A 6 -20.09 -36.96 40.57
C GLY A 6 -18.92 -36.31 41.34
N GLY A 7 -18.59 -35.07 40.94
CA GLY A 7 -17.82 -34.15 41.77
C GLY A 7 -17.15 -32.98 41.04
N PHE A 8 -17.93 -32.04 40.50
CA PHE A 8 -17.50 -30.70 40.09
C PHE A 8 -17.00 -29.92 41.34
N LEU A 9 -15.86 -29.23 41.27
CA LEU A 9 -15.41 -28.29 42.30
C LEU A 9 -15.23 -26.90 41.68
N LEU A 10 -16.21 -26.03 41.92
CA LEU A 10 -16.16 -24.58 41.73
C LEU A 10 -15.72 -23.97 43.06
N LEU A 11 -14.69 -23.13 43.10
CA LEU A 11 -14.33 -22.33 44.27
C LEU A 11 -14.58 -20.84 43.98
N ALA A 12 -15.36 -20.22 44.85
CA ALA A 12 -15.87 -18.86 44.78
C ALA A 12 -15.05 -17.89 45.66
N LEU A 13 -15.07 -16.62 45.22
CA LEU A 13 -15.03 -15.34 45.95
C LEU A 13 -14.27 -15.20 47.29
N VAL A 14 -13.49 -14.12 47.38
CA VAL A 14 -13.32 -13.34 48.62
C VAL A 14 -13.76 -11.90 48.34
N ALA A 15 -14.79 -11.48 49.07
CA ALA A 15 -15.25 -10.11 49.23
C ALA A 15 -14.63 -9.51 50.50
N CYS A 16 -14.41 -8.19 50.52
CA CYS A 16 -14.31 -7.40 51.75
C CYS A 16 -15.25 -6.19 51.64
N GLY A 17 -16.08 -6.02 52.66
CA GLY A 17 -17.13 -5.01 52.78
C GLY A 17 -16.67 -3.69 53.42
N PRO A 18 -17.63 -2.82 53.82
CA PRO A 18 -17.49 -1.36 53.74
C PRO A 18 -17.20 -0.68 55.08
N ALA A 19 -16.84 0.61 55.03
CA ALA A 19 -16.92 1.53 56.16
C ALA A 19 -17.78 2.75 55.77
N MET A 20 -18.85 2.98 56.54
CA MET A 20 -19.72 4.15 56.45
C MET A 20 -19.19 5.28 57.33
N ARG A 21 -19.40 6.53 56.89
CA ARG A 21 -19.52 7.72 57.75
C ARG A 21 -20.23 8.86 57.00
N ASP A 22 -21.44 9.14 57.46
CA ASP A 22 -22.26 10.38 57.34
C ASP A 22 -21.50 11.60 57.92
N ASP A 23 -21.77 12.91 57.67
CA ASP A 23 -22.95 13.68 57.25
C ASP A 23 -22.53 15.07 56.66
N ASP A 24 -23.49 15.70 55.96
CA ASP A 24 -23.83 17.15 55.87
C ASP A 24 -23.32 18.10 54.74
N VAL A 25 -24.28 18.38 53.83
CA VAL A 25 -24.79 19.65 53.25
C VAL A 25 -23.84 20.75 52.70
N GLY A 26 -24.03 21.07 51.41
CA GLY A 26 -23.85 22.43 50.87
C GLY A 26 -23.44 22.53 49.39
N ASP A 27 -24.39 22.99 48.56
CA ASP A 27 -24.23 24.01 47.50
C ASP A 27 -23.59 23.70 46.11
N ASP A 28 -24.43 23.93 45.08
CA ASP A 28 -24.22 24.44 43.72
C ASP A 28 -23.09 23.98 42.76
N GLY A 29 -23.54 23.58 41.56
CA GLY A 29 -22.99 24.17 40.33
C GLY A 29 -22.21 23.27 39.36
N SER A 30 -22.88 22.91 38.25
CA SER A 30 -22.37 22.89 36.87
C SER A 30 -21.10 22.08 36.50
N GLY A 31 -21.26 21.14 35.55
CA GLY A 31 -20.13 20.65 34.77
C GLY A 31 -20.33 19.31 34.09
N SER A 32 -21.27 19.23 33.14
CA SER A 32 -21.37 18.11 32.21
C SER A 32 -20.16 18.10 31.28
N ASN A 33 -19.40 17.01 31.25
CA ASN A 33 -18.80 16.51 30.01
C ASN A 33 -18.41 15.03 30.14
N ASN A 34 -19.33 14.17 29.69
CA ASN A 34 -19.06 12.79 29.34
C ASN A 34 -18.23 12.77 28.03
N GLY A 35 -16.94 12.50 28.15
CA GLY A 35 -16.05 12.21 27.02
C GLY A 35 -15.74 10.72 26.93
N SER A 36 -16.75 9.85 26.91
CA SER A 36 -16.56 8.43 26.58
C SER A 36 -16.43 8.28 25.06
N GLY A 37 -15.19 8.24 24.58
CA GLY A 37 -14.84 7.74 23.26
C GLY A 37 -15.10 6.23 23.18
N SER A 38 -16.38 5.85 23.08
CA SER A 38 -16.81 4.48 22.86
C SER A 38 -16.83 4.23 21.35
N GLY A 39 -15.69 3.84 20.79
CA GLY A 39 -15.60 3.24 19.46
C GLY A 39 -16.25 1.84 19.49
N SER A 40 -17.58 1.82 19.48
CA SER A 40 -18.38 0.61 19.30
C SER A 40 -19.17 0.78 18.01
N GLY A 41 -18.46 0.81 16.88
CA GLY A 41 -19.06 0.54 15.59
C GLY A 41 -19.38 -0.94 15.52
N SER A 42 -20.66 -1.30 15.49
CA SER A 42 -21.08 -2.63 15.08
C SER A 42 -20.52 -2.86 13.68
N GLY A 43 -19.79 -3.97 13.45
CA GLY A 43 -19.11 -4.31 12.19
C GLY A 43 -20.07 -4.56 11.02
N VAL A 44 -20.76 -3.51 10.59
CA VAL A 44 -21.60 -3.47 9.40
C VAL A 44 -20.72 -2.96 8.27
N ALA A 45 -20.66 -3.72 7.16
CA ALA A 45 -19.99 -3.28 5.95
C ALA A 45 -20.58 -1.94 5.48
N ARG A 46 -19.72 -0.97 5.20
CA ARG A 46 -20.05 0.36 4.68
C ARG A 46 -19.18 0.64 3.48
N GLU A 47 -19.78 1.28 2.48
CA GLU A 47 -19.04 1.76 1.34
C GLU A 47 -18.08 2.90 1.74
N CYS A 48 -16.90 2.93 1.14
CA CYS A 48 -15.94 3.99 1.35
C CYS A 48 -16.37 5.28 0.63
N SER A 49 -16.27 6.42 1.31
CA SER A 49 -16.47 7.75 0.70
C SER A 49 -15.16 8.42 0.27
N LYS A 50 -14.03 7.84 0.69
CA LYS A 50 -12.68 8.38 0.50
C LYS A 50 -11.70 7.29 0.11
N MET A 51 -10.73 7.64 -0.73
CA MET A 51 -9.68 6.73 -1.18
C MET A 51 -8.33 7.43 -1.29
N ASP A 52 -7.28 6.83 -0.76
CA ASP A 52 -5.90 7.29 -0.94
C ASP A 52 -5.19 6.28 -1.83
N ILE A 53 -4.76 6.74 -3.00
CA ILE A 53 -4.18 5.91 -4.06
C ILE A 53 -2.70 6.24 -4.16
N ILE A 54 -1.85 5.22 -4.12
CA ILE A 54 -0.44 5.36 -4.48
C ILE A 54 -0.12 4.51 -5.70
N PHE A 55 0.69 5.07 -6.59
CA PHE A 55 1.37 4.31 -7.62
C PHE A 55 2.83 4.17 -7.23
N VAL A 56 3.33 2.94 -7.34
CA VAL A 56 4.75 2.61 -7.22
C VAL A 56 5.16 2.12 -8.60
N VAL A 57 5.79 3.01 -9.36
CA VAL A 57 6.08 2.81 -10.78
C VAL A 57 7.57 2.57 -10.95
N ASP A 58 7.93 1.49 -11.61
CA ASP A 58 9.32 1.28 -11.95
C ASP A 58 9.80 2.33 -12.95
N ASN A 59 10.97 2.88 -12.63
CA ASN A 59 11.66 3.89 -13.42
C ASN A 59 13.05 3.42 -13.82
N SER A 60 13.29 2.10 -13.85
CA SER A 60 14.51 1.50 -14.35
C SER A 60 14.66 1.74 -15.87
N GLY A 61 15.87 1.45 -16.37
CA GLY A 61 16.19 1.60 -17.79
C GLY A 61 15.46 0.64 -18.73
N SER A 62 14.96 -0.49 -18.22
CA SER A 62 14.25 -1.49 -19.04
C SER A 62 12.80 -1.12 -19.32
N MET A 63 12.22 -0.23 -18.50
CA MET A 63 10.84 0.28 -18.64
C MET A 63 10.66 1.32 -19.77
N GLU A 64 11.62 1.53 -20.68
CA GLU A 64 11.53 2.61 -21.69
C GLU A 64 10.27 2.49 -22.56
N GLU A 65 10.03 1.30 -23.10
CA GLU A 65 8.85 1.00 -23.90
C GLU A 65 7.54 1.06 -23.07
N GLU A 66 7.55 0.52 -21.85
CA GLU A 66 6.44 0.51 -20.92
C GLU A 66 6.03 1.94 -20.49
N GLN A 67 6.98 2.84 -20.26
CA GLN A 67 6.72 4.21 -19.82
C GLN A 67 6.01 5.05 -20.88
N SER A 68 6.37 4.86 -22.16
CA SER A 68 5.65 5.50 -23.27
C SER A 68 4.19 5.03 -23.33
N ASN A 69 3.94 3.75 -23.05
CA ASN A 69 2.59 3.19 -23.01
C ASN A 69 1.83 3.67 -21.76
N LEU A 70 2.51 3.72 -20.61
CA LEU A 70 1.95 4.17 -19.33
C LEU A 70 1.45 5.62 -19.42
N ALA A 71 2.29 6.53 -19.89
CA ALA A 71 1.94 7.95 -20.06
C ALA A 71 0.71 8.15 -20.96
N THR A 72 0.52 7.26 -21.94
CA THR A 72 -0.63 7.28 -22.87
C THR A 72 -1.93 6.84 -22.21
N ASN A 73 -1.88 5.94 -21.22
CA ASN A 73 -3.05 5.34 -20.57
C ASN A 73 -3.50 6.07 -19.28
N PHE A 74 -2.60 6.81 -18.63
CA PHE A 74 -2.92 7.56 -17.41
C PHE A 74 -4.11 8.55 -17.52
N PRO A 75 -4.34 9.23 -18.66
CA PRO A 75 -5.55 10.04 -18.84
C PRO A 75 -6.85 9.23 -18.70
N MET A 76 -6.87 7.96 -19.12
CA MET A 76 -8.04 7.10 -18.92
C MET A 76 -8.23 6.80 -17.44
N PHE A 77 -7.16 6.47 -16.71
CA PHE A 77 -7.22 6.23 -15.27
C PHE A 77 -7.75 7.46 -14.52
N ALA A 78 -7.26 8.65 -14.85
CA ALA A 78 -7.77 9.90 -14.29
C ALA A 78 -9.27 10.08 -14.55
N GLN A 79 -9.73 9.76 -15.77
CA GLN A 79 -11.16 9.81 -16.11
C GLN A 79 -11.99 8.81 -15.31
N VAL A 80 -11.50 7.59 -15.04
CA VAL A 80 -12.24 6.63 -14.22
C VAL A 80 -12.37 7.13 -12.79
N LEU A 81 -11.29 7.67 -12.20
CA LEU A 81 -11.35 8.28 -10.87
C LEU A 81 -12.30 9.48 -10.82
N GLU A 82 -12.28 10.34 -11.84
CA GLU A 82 -13.19 11.47 -11.96
C GLU A 82 -14.66 11.04 -12.13
N ASN A 83 -14.93 9.94 -12.84
CA ASN A 83 -16.30 9.49 -13.07
C ASN A 83 -16.85 8.56 -11.99
N TYR A 84 -16.00 8.03 -11.11
CA TYR A 84 -16.44 7.15 -10.05
C TYR A 84 -17.32 7.88 -9.02
N THR A 85 -18.47 7.27 -8.72
CA THR A 85 -19.45 7.75 -7.75
C THR A 85 -19.78 6.65 -6.77
N THR A 86 -19.88 7.02 -5.49
CA THR A 86 -20.37 6.15 -4.41
C THR A 86 -21.82 5.74 -4.65
N SER A 87 -22.31 4.71 -3.96
CA SER A 87 -23.69 4.22 -4.01
C SER A 87 -24.74 5.28 -3.65
N ASP A 88 -24.35 6.28 -2.85
CA ASP A 88 -25.17 7.46 -2.53
C ASP A 88 -25.16 8.54 -3.65
N GLY A 89 -24.55 8.24 -4.80
CA GLY A 89 -24.43 9.12 -5.96
C GLY A 89 -23.48 10.30 -5.76
N GLN A 90 -22.67 10.29 -4.70
CA GLN A 90 -21.68 11.33 -4.45
C GLN A 90 -20.34 11.00 -5.13
N PRO A 91 -19.62 12.00 -5.64
CA PRO A 91 -18.28 11.80 -6.17
C PRO A 91 -17.34 11.31 -5.07
N LEU A 92 -16.47 10.35 -5.38
CA LEU A 92 -15.45 9.85 -4.45
C LEU A 92 -14.42 10.93 -4.13
N ASP A 93 -14.13 11.13 -2.84
CA ASP A 93 -13.06 12.01 -2.37
C ASP A 93 -11.72 11.25 -2.37
N TYR A 94 -10.94 11.40 -3.46
CA TYR A 94 -9.65 10.73 -3.59
C TYR A 94 -8.44 11.64 -3.48
N ARG A 95 -7.35 11.03 -3.02
CA ARG A 95 -5.97 11.52 -3.14
C ARG A 95 -5.18 10.53 -3.97
N VAL A 96 -4.29 11.03 -4.83
CA VAL A 96 -3.42 10.18 -5.64
C VAL A 96 -1.98 10.69 -5.59
N ALA A 97 -1.04 9.79 -5.36
CA ALA A 97 0.38 10.08 -5.34
C ALA A 97 1.15 9.03 -6.14
N ILE A 98 2.35 9.40 -6.60
CA ILE A 98 3.22 8.54 -7.40
C ILE A 98 4.59 8.56 -6.74
N THR A 99 5.18 7.39 -6.53
CA THR A 99 6.59 7.19 -6.19
C THR A 99 7.17 6.11 -7.10
N THR A 100 8.44 5.78 -6.92
CA THR A 100 9.15 4.79 -7.74
C THR A 100 9.51 3.55 -6.94
N THR A 101 10.02 2.53 -7.62
CA THR A 101 10.57 1.29 -7.04
C THR A 101 11.96 1.49 -6.42
N GLY A 102 12.60 2.64 -6.65
CA GLY A 102 13.99 2.90 -6.32
C GLY A 102 14.25 3.55 -4.95
N ARG A 103 15.37 3.15 -4.34
CA ARG A 103 15.97 3.83 -3.18
C ARG A 103 17.46 4.10 -3.41
N ASP A 104 18.02 5.00 -2.60
CA ASP A 104 19.47 5.11 -2.50
C ASP A 104 20.06 3.78 -2.02
N ILE A 105 20.96 3.22 -2.82
CA ILE A 105 21.55 1.92 -2.57
C ILE A 105 23.01 1.86 -3.02
N SER A 106 23.84 1.24 -2.19
CA SER A 106 25.24 0.98 -2.48
C SER A 106 25.50 -0.53 -2.42
N TYR A 107 26.16 -1.09 -3.44
CA TYR A 107 26.54 -2.50 -3.48
C TYR A 107 27.79 -2.69 -4.33
N THR A 108 28.30 -3.91 -4.36
CA THR A 108 29.46 -4.27 -5.18
C THR A 108 29.14 -5.52 -5.99
N VAL A 109 29.36 -5.47 -7.29
CA VAL A 109 29.21 -6.65 -8.16
C VAL A 109 30.58 -7.28 -8.38
N THR A 110 30.66 -8.59 -8.15
CA THR A 110 31.88 -9.39 -8.33
C THR A 110 31.74 -10.39 -9.46
N SER A 111 32.78 -10.45 -10.30
CA SER A 111 32.92 -11.44 -11.38
C SER A 111 34.37 -11.95 -11.40
N GLY A 112 34.58 -13.12 -10.80
CA GLY A 112 35.92 -13.66 -10.59
C GLY A 112 36.81 -12.68 -9.79
N PRO A 113 37.97 -12.23 -10.31
CA PRO A 113 38.85 -11.30 -9.61
C PRO A 113 38.39 -9.83 -9.69
N ILE A 114 37.34 -9.52 -10.46
CA ILE A 114 36.86 -8.16 -10.67
C ILE A 114 35.79 -7.84 -9.63
N SER A 115 35.90 -6.66 -9.02
CA SER A 115 34.96 -6.13 -8.04
C SER A 115 34.69 -4.66 -8.37
N LEU A 116 33.43 -4.33 -8.67
CA LEU A 116 33.00 -3.00 -9.08
C LEU A 116 31.96 -2.45 -8.10
N PRO A 117 32.18 -1.29 -7.48
CA PRO A 117 31.19 -0.66 -6.63
C PRO A 117 30.14 0.08 -7.48
N PHE A 118 28.89 0.00 -7.04
CA PHE A 118 27.74 0.69 -7.61
C PHE A 118 27.07 1.53 -6.53
N ASN A 119 26.65 2.73 -6.91
CA ASN A 119 25.82 3.61 -6.09
C ASN A 119 24.71 4.12 -6.99
N GLU A 120 23.48 3.79 -6.64
CA GLU A 120 22.30 4.19 -7.39
C GLU A 120 21.45 5.09 -6.51
N HIS A 121 20.75 6.01 -7.16
CA HIS A 121 19.89 7.00 -6.50
C HIS A 121 18.45 6.72 -6.86
N GLY A 122 17.58 6.76 -5.85
CA GLY A 122 16.14 6.60 -6.03
C GLY A 122 15.37 7.51 -5.08
N GLU A 123 14.05 7.53 -5.24
CA GLU A 123 13.16 8.43 -4.52
C GLU A 123 13.00 8.06 -3.04
N ASN A 124 13.41 6.86 -2.63
CA ASN A 124 13.29 6.36 -1.26
C ASN A 124 11.82 6.47 -0.75
N GLY A 125 10.84 6.17 -1.61
CA GLY A 125 9.40 6.28 -1.30
C GLY A 125 8.86 7.72 -1.24
N ALA A 126 9.68 8.75 -1.50
CA ALA A 126 9.16 10.11 -1.58
C ALA A 126 8.21 10.24 -2.79
N PHE A 127 7.04 10.86 -2.60
CA PHE A 127 6.14 11.10 -3.72
C PHE A 127 6.67 12.18 -4.65
N GLN A 128 6.38 12.06 -5.95
CA GLN A 128 6.74 13.03 -6.98
C GLN A 128 6.23 14.43 -6.62
N ASN A 129 7.12 15.43 -6.75
CA ASN A 129 6.84 16.83 -6.45
C ASN A 129 7.22 17.75 -7.63
N ASN A 130 6.83 17.33 -8.83
CA ASN A 130 7.11 18.00 -10.09
C ASN A 130 5.78 18.41 -10.78
N CYS A 131 5.85 18.74 -12.07
CA CYS A 131 4.70 19.04 -12.93
C CYS A 131 3.88 20.27 -12.50
N ASN A 132 4.57 21.33 -12.05
CA ASN A 132 3.98 22.62 -11.64
C ASN A 132 2.97 22.53 -10.49
N SER A 133 3.03 21.49 -9.67
CA SER A 133 2.29 21.38 -8.41
C SER A 133 3.25 21.38 -7.23
N THR A 134 2.87 22.10 -6.17
CA THR A 134 3.66 22.21 -4.93
C THR A 134 3.32 21.14 -3.90
N LYS A 135 2.20 20.42 -4.09
CA LYS A 135 1.80 19.28 -3.25
C LYS A 135 2.36 17.99 -3.81
N ARG A 136 2.81 17.09 -2.94
CA ARG A 136 3.34 15.77 -3.32
C ARG A 136 2.28 14.74 -3.74
N TRP A 137 1.01 15.01 -3.47
CA TRP A 137 -0.13 14.26 -3.98
C TRP A 137 -1.13 15.22 -4.60
N LEU A 138 -2.01 14.67 -5.43
CA LEU A 138 -3.10 15.38 -6.06
C LEU A 138 -4.41 15.01 -5.38
N GLU A 139 -5.26 16.01 -5.23
CA GLU A 139 -6.63 15.86 -4.73
C GLU A 139 -7.60 16.00 -5.90
N ARG A 140 -8.77 15.35 -5.81
CA ARG A 140 -9.82 15.44 -6.83
C ARG A 140 -10.16 16.88 -7.25
N THR A 141 -10.10 17.82 -6.30
CA THR A 141 -10.46 19.23 -6.53
C THR A 141 -9.31 20.07 -7.07
N ASP A 142 -8.10 19.51 -7.21
CA ASP A 142 -6.96 20.26 -7.73
C ASP A 142 -7.20 20.63 -9.21
N PRO A 143 -6.85 21.86 -9.62
CA PRO A 143 -6.97 22.28 -11.01
C PRO A 143 -6.03 21.47 -11.90
N ASN A 144 -6.50 21.04 -13.07
CA ASN A 144 -5.75 20.22 -14.01
C ASN A 144 -5.25 18.87 -13.43
N MET A 145 -5.98 18.29 -12.47
CA MET A 145 -5.62 17.03 -11.81
C MET A 145 -5.20 15.95 -12.81
N ALA A 146 -6.00 15.69 -13.85
CA ALA A 146 -5.70 14.67 -14.86
C ALA A 146 -4.39 14.95 -15.62
N GLN A 147 -4.14 16.20 -16.00
CA GLN A 147 -2.91 16.59 -16.70
C GLN A 147 -1.69 16.49 -15.79
N THR A 148 -1.80 16.93 -14.53
CA THR A 148 -0.71 16.82 -13.55
C THR A 148 -0.42 15.38 -13.18
N LEU A 149 -1.45 14.53 -13.07
CA LEU A 149 -1.29 13.10 -12.81
C LEU A 149 -0.57 12.41 -13.96
N ALA A 150 -1.00 12.65 -15.21
CA ALA A 150 -0.34 12.11 -16.39
C ALA A 150 1.14 12.55 -16.50
N CYS A 151 1.44 13.81 -16.15
CA CYS A 151 2.82 14.28 -16.11
C CYS A 151 3.65 13.62 -14.99
N ARG A 152 3.05 13.33 -13.82
CA ARG A 152 3.73 12.66 -12.70
C ARG A 152 3.95 11.17 -12.91
N ALA A 153 3.14 10.56 -13.78
CA ALA A 153 3.28 9.17 -14.16
C ALA A 153 4.52 8.91 -15.02
N ASP A 154 4.97 9.91 -15.77
CA ASP A 154 6.25 9.89 -16.46
C ASP A 154 7.38 10.10 -15.44
N VAL A 155 7.77 9.01 -14.77
CA VAL A 155 8.83 9.00 -13.74
C VAL A 155 10.23 8.81 -14.34
N GLY A 156 10.34 8.71 -15.67
CA GLY A 156 11.60 8.49 -16.38
C GLY A 156 12.11 7.04 -16.31
N ILE A 157 13.36 6.85 -16.75
CA ILE A 157 14.05 5.55 -16.88
C ILE A 157 15.46 5.55 -16.26
N GLU A 158 15.77 6.53 -15.40
CA GLU A 158 17.10 6.71 -14.79
C GLU A 158 17.18 6.16 -13.36
N GLY A 159 16.20 5.34 -12.97
CA GLY A 159 16.10 4.72 -11.65
C GLY A 159 17.08 3.57 -11.42
N PRO A 160 17.19 3.09 -10.16
CA PRO A 160 18.04 1.95 -9.81
C PRO A 160 17.60 0.66 -10.52
N GLY A 161 18.56 -0.19 -10.90
CA GLY A 161 18.26 -1.53 -11.44
C GLY A 161 17.94 -2.60 -10.39
N ILE A 162 17.93 -2.24 -9.10
CA ILE A 162 17.41 -3.09 -8.02
C ILE A 162 16.09 -2.50 -7.56
N GLU A 163 15.01 -3.11 -7.99
CA GLU A 163 13.65 -2.60 -7.81
C GLU A 163 12.99 -3.17 -6.57
N MET A 164 12.35 -2.30 -5.78
CA MET A 164 11.84 -2.66 -4.45
C MET A 164 10.42 -2.14 -4.23
N PRO A 165 9.45 -2.51 -5.10
CA PRO A 165 8.09 -1.98 -5.04
C PRO A 165 7.41 -2.18 -3.67
N LEU A 166 7.62 -3.33 -3.01
CA LEU A 166 6.99 -3.58 -1.70
C LEU A 166 7.63 -2.68 -0.63
N LEU A 167 8.95 -2.62 -0.53
CA LEU A 167 9.61 -1.77 0.45
C LEU A 167 9.34 -0.28 0.21
N MET A 168 9.29 0.16 -1.06
CA MET A 168 8.99 1.56 -1.38
C MET A 168 7.54 1.93 -1.04
N THR A 169 6.60 0.99 -1.12
CA THR A 169 5.25 1.14 -0.59
C THR A 169 5.30 1.46 0.91
N LYS A 170 5.99 0.62 1.69
CA LYS A 170 6.17 0.84 3.14
C LYS A 170 6.84 2.18 3.44
N TRP A 171 7.92 2.52 2.74
CA TRP A 171 8.65 3.78 2.97
C TRP A 171 7.79 4.99 2.65
N ALA A 172 7.02 4.95 1.56
CA ALA A 172 6.13 6.03 1.17
C ALA A 172 5.03 6.30 2.19
N LEU A 173 4.48 5.23 2.78
CA LEU A 173 3.32 5.28 3.69
C LEU A 173 3.69 5.40 5.18
N ALA A 174 4.91 5.06 5.57
CA ALA A 174 5.36 5.12 6.96
C ALA A 174 6.57 6.05 7.15
N ASP A 175 7.72 5.73 6.58
CA ASP A 175 8.99 6.42 6.84
C ASP A 175 8.95 7.88 6.37
N ARG A 176 8.43 8.10 5.15
CA ARG A 176 8.24 9.43 4.57
C ARG A 176 7.11 10.20 5.23
N VAL A 177 6.14 9.53 5.84
CA VAL A 177 5.15 10.20 6.70
C VAL A 177 5.82 10.67 7.98
N GLN A 178 6.65 9.84 8.60
CA GLN A 178 7.35 10.14 9.85
C GLN A 178 8.36 11.29 9.74
N ASP A 179 9.06 11.40 8.60
CA ASP A 179 10.03 12.49 8.36
C ASP A 179 9.41 13.78 7.77
N ASN A 180 8.08 13.81 7.63
CA ASN A 180 7.28 14.89 7.06
C ASN A 180 7.36 15.05 5.53
N THR A 181 8.07 14.17 4.81
CA THR A 181 8.13 14.24 3.34
C THR A 181 6.76 13.98 2.71
N ASN A 182 6.06 12.93 3.13
CA ASN A 182 4.73 12.52 2.65
C ASN A 182 3.63 12.76 3.71
N ALA A 183 3.94 13.49 4.78
CA ALA A 183 2.99 13.72 5.87
C ALA A 183 1.70 14.41 5.38
N GLY A 184 0.56 13.92 5.85
CA GLY A 184 -0.75 14.45 5.52
C GLY A 184 -1.41 13.80 4.30
N PHE A 185 -0.74 12.89 3.58
CA PHE A 185 -1.35 12.10 2.51
C PHE A 185 -2.41 11.12 3.04
N LEU A 186 -1.99 10.21 3.93
CA LEU A 186 -2.82 9.09 4.41
C LEU A 186 -3.92 9.56 5.37
N ARG A 187 -5.16 9.16 5.07
CA ARG A 187 -6.37 9.46 5.86
C ARG A 187 -6.86 8.21 6.57
N ASP A 188 -7.15 8.36 7.86
CA ASP A 188 -7.63 7.27 8.71
C ASP A 188 -8.99 6.73 8.30
N ASP A 189 -9.81 7.49 7.57
CA ASP A 189 -11.15 7.10 7.12
C ASP A 189 -11.24 6.77 5.61
N ALA A 190 -10.11 6.79 4.89
CA ALA A 190 -10.04 6.39 3.49
C ALA A 190 -9.67 4.91 3.31
N LEU A 191 -10.14 4.29 2.22
CA LEU A 191 -9.55 3.07 1.68
C LEU A 191 -8.14 3.40 1.16
N LEU A 192 -7.14 2.58 1.48
CA LEU A 192 -5.83 2.67 0.84
C LEU A 192 -5.81 1.79 -0.42
N ALA A 193 -5.44 2.35 -1.56
CA ALA A 193 -5.26 1.62 -2.81
C ALA A 193 -3.79 1.73 -3.25
N VAL A 194 -3.16 0.58 -3.49
CA VAL A 194 -1.75 0.51 -3.94
C VAL A 194 -1.71 -0.06 -5.34
N VAL A 195 -1.12 0.67 -6.29
CA VAL A 195 -0.85 0.16 -7.64
C VAL A 195 0.65 0.00 -7.80
N ILE A 196 1.10 -1.21 -8.12
CA ILE A 196 2.50 -1.52 -8.43
C ILE A 196 2.59 -1.80 -9.93
N LEU A 197 3.56 -1.16 -10.60
CA LEU A 197 3.86 -1.38 -12.01
C LEU A 197 5.38 -1.52 -12.16
N THR A 198 5.84 -2.67 -12.65
CA THR A 198 7.27 -3.01 -12.81
C THR A 198 7.42 -4.14 -13.82
N ASP A 199 8.52 -4.16 -14.54
CA ASP A 199 8.95 -5.26 -15.41
C ASP A 199 9.88 -6.26 -14.68
N GLU A 200 10.20 -6.06 -13.40
CA GLU A 200 11.03 -6.95 -12.58
C GLU A 200 10.27 -7.59 -11.39
N ASP A 201 10.92 -8.55 -10.72
CA ASP A 201 10.43 -9.07 -9.44
C ASP A 201 10.81 -8.16 -8.27
N ASP A 202 10.08 -8.28 -7.15
CA ASP A 202 10.38 -7.52 -5.94
C ASP A 202 11.73 -7.94 -5.33
N ALA A 203 12.72 -7.05 -5.37
CA ALA A 203 14.04 -7.24 -4.77
C ALA A 203 14.18 -6.50 -3.43
N SER A 204 13.07 -6.31 -2.70
CA SER A 204 13.00 -5.50 -1.49
C SER A 204 14.07 -5.84 -0.45
N THR A 205 14.90 -4.84 -0.15
CA THR A 205 15.99 -4.92 0.83
C THR A 205 16.23 -3.60 1.53
N THR A 206 16.45 -3.62 2.85
CA THR A 206 16.96 -2.48 3.62
C THR A 206 18.49 -2.46 3.73
N ALA A 207 19.16 -3.52 3.26
CA ALA A 207 20.60 -3.64 3.30
C ALA A 207 21.31 -2.60 2.42
N ASN A 208 22.58 -2.35 2.74
CA ASN A 208 23.52 -1.53 1.98
C ASN A 208 24.92 -2.14 2.10
N ASN A 209 25.80 -1.80 1.16
CA ASN A 209 27.18 -2.27 1.09
C ASN A 209 27.30 -3.80 1.03
N PHE A 210 26.32 -4.47 0.41
CA PHE A 210 26.39 -5.91 0.17
C PHE A 210 27.13 -6.22 -1.13
N THR A 211 27.48 -7.49 -1.32
CA THR A 211 28.17 -7.98 -2.52
C THR A 211 27.26 -8.90 -3.30
N LEU A 212 27.04 -8.59 -4.57
CA LEU A 212 26.44 -9.46 -5.56
C LEU A 212 27.53 -10.21 -6.31
N THR A 213 27.23 -11.43 -6.74
CA THR A 213 28.01 -12.12 -7.77
C THR A 213 27.20 -12.12 -9.06
N VAL A 214 27.86 -12.12 -10.21
CA VAL A 214 27.15 -12.26 -11.50
C VAL A 214 26.29 -13.54 -11.55
N ALA A 215 26.60 -14.54 -10.71
CA ALA A 215 25.83 -15.78 -10.60
C ALA A 215 24.63 -15.70 -9.64
N THR A 216 24.62 -14.75 -8.69
CA THR A 216 23.63 -14.63 -7.62
C THR A 216 23.00 -13.24 -7.64
N ALA A 217 22.52 -12.79 -8.80
CA ALA A 217 22.08 -11.42 -9.09
C ALA A 217 20.99 -10.82 -8.16
N ASN A 218 20.61 -11.51 -7.08
CA ASN A 218 19.59 -11.08 -6.14
C ASN A 218 20.23 -10.45 -4.89
N PRO A 219 19.75 -9.27 -4.45
CA PRO A 219 20.17 -8.68 -3.18
C PRO A 219 19.71 -9.52 -1.97
N PRO A 220 20.26 -9.27 -0.78
CA PRO A 220 19.73 -9.84 0.46
C PRO A 220 18.27 -9.42 0.64
N SER A 221 17.32 -10.36 0.66
CA SER A 221 15.91 -10.03 0.95
C SER A 221 15.67 -10.03 2.47
N ASP A 222 15.28 -8.88 3.00
CA ASP A 222 14.96 -8.68 4.43
C ASP A 222 13.56 -8.07 4.66
N TRP A 223 12.81 -7.83 3.58
CA TRP A 223 11.42 -7.43 3.58
C TRP A 223 10.68 -8.36 2.62
N ASN A 224 9.79 -9.21 3.13
CA ASN A 224 9.10 -10.24 2.34
C ASN A 224 7.66 -9.84 2.01
N PRO A 225 7.02 -10.52 1.04
CA PRO A 225 5.59 -10.31 0.74
C PRO A 225 4.69 -10.38 1.97
N GLN A 226 4.96 -11.31 2.90
CA GLN A 226 4.22 -11.43 4.15
C GLN A 226 4.42 -10.21 5.08
N ASP A 227 5.60 -9.61 5.09
CA ASP A 227 5.91 -8.42 5.90
C ASP A 227 5.12 -7.22 5.37
N GLU A 228 5.05 -7.05 4.05
CA GLU A 228 4.27 -6.00 3.40
C GLU A 228 2.77 -6.12 3.72
N VAL A 229 2.23 -7.33 3.58
CA VAL A 229 0.84 -7.63 3.93
C VAL A 229 0.54 -7.32 5.40
N ASN A 230 1.43 -7.71 6.32
CA ASN A 230 1.29 -7.42 7.74
C ASN A 230 1.37 -5.91 8.03
N PHE A 231 2.25 -5.21 7.31
CA PHE A 231 2.38 -3.76 7.39
C PHE A 231 1.10 -3.05 6.99
N LEU A 232 0.51 -3.38 5.83
CA LEU A 232 -0.71 -2.75 5.34
C LEU A 232 -1.92 -3.03 6.27
N ASP A 233 -2.01 -4.25 6.81
CA ASP A 233 -3.00 -4.60 7.83
C ASP A 233 -2.87 -3.75 9.10
N GLN A 234 -1.65 -3.57 9.59
CA GLN A 234 -1.38 -2.74 10.76
C GLN A 234 -1.66 -1.26 10.47
N LEU A 235 -1.23 -0.78 9.31
CA LEU A 235 -1.38 0.61 8.88
C LEU A 235 -2.86 1.03 8.80
N LYS A 236 -3.71 0.14 8.26
CA LYS A 236 -5.14 0.43 8.11
C LYS A 236 -6.01 -0.19 9.20
N GLY A 237 -5.42 -0.99 10.08
CA GLY A 237 -6.07 -1.69 11.19
C GLY A 237 -6.87 -2.94 10.79
N ASN A 238 -7.10 -3.18 9.49
CA ASN A 238 -7.80 -4.36 8.99
C ASN A 238 -7.50 -4.60 7.50
N ARG A 239 -7.43 -5.88 7.11
CA ARG A 239 -7.29 -6.34 5.72
C ARG A 239 -8.27 -5.70 4.76
N THR A 240 -9.53 -5.51 5.17
CA THR A 240 -10.60 -4.95 4.31
C THR A 240 -10.43 -3.46 4.01
N ARG A 241 -9.41 -2.80 4.59
CA ARG A 241 -9.23 -1.34 4.52
C ARG A 241 -8.10 -0.90 3.60
N TRP A 242 -7.51 -1.85 2.89
CA TRP A 242 -6.59 -1.59 1.80
C TRP A 242 -6.82 -2.59 0.66
N ALA A 243 -6.45 -2.20 -0.55
CA ALA A 243 -6.47 -3.07 -1.73
C ALA A 243 -5.26 -2.79 -2.62
N ALA A 244 -4.87 -3.75 -3.46
CA ALA A 244 -3.71 -3.63 -4.32
C ALA A 244 -3.96 -4.11 -5.76
N GLY A 245 -3.38 -3.43 -6.74
CA GLY A 245 -3.28 -3.89 -8.12
C GLY A 245 -1.81 -4.03 -8.48
N VAL A 246 -1.40 -5.21 -8.91
CA VAL A 246 -0.02 -5.51 -9.32
C VAL A 246 -0.01 -5.77 -10.82
N ILE A 247 0.77 -4.99 -11.55
CA ILE A 247 1.01 -5.16 -12.98
C ILE A 247 2.50 -5.48 -13.15
N ALA A 248 2.80 -6.76 -13.40
CA ALA A 248 4.17 -7.26 -13.50
C ALA A 248 4.26 -8.47 -14.44
N GLY A 249 5.44 -9.03 -14.67
CA GLY A 249 5.60 -10.18 -15.56
C GLY A 249 4.91 -11.45 -15.04
N ASP A 250 4.00 -12.03 -15.83
CA ASP A 250 3.39 -13.34 -15.55
C ASP A 250 4.27 -14.49 -16.10
N GLY A 251 5.48 -14.60 -15.56
CA GLY A 251 6.56 -15.35 -16.20
C GLY A 251 7.46 -14.44 -17.03
N ASN A 252 8.65 -14.95 -17.37
CA ASN A 252 9.58 -14.20 -18.22
C ASN A 252 8.96 -14.02 -19.62
N CYS A 253 8.89 -12.78 -20.08
CA CYS A 253 8.33 -12.45 -21.37
C CYS A 253 9.20 -11.42 -22.10
N SER A 254 9.10 -11.44 -23.43
CA SER A 254 9.74 -10.49 -24.32
C SER A 254 8.72 -10.14 -25.40
N SER A 255 8.39 -8.85 -25.52
CA SER A 255 7.32 -8.38 -26.39
C SER A 255 7.73 -7.11 -27.13
N GLY A 256 6.85 -6.59 -27.99
CA GLY A 256 7.04 -5.26 -28.58
C GLY A 256 6.87 -4.11 -27.58
N PHE A 257 6.57 -4.42 -26.33
CA PHE A 257 6.34 -3.48 -25.25
C PHE A 257 7.48 -3.45 -24.22
N GLY A 258 8.50 -4.30 -24.37
CA GLY A 258 9.60 -4.48 -23.43
C GLY A 258 9.80 -5.94 -23.02
N ASP A 259 10.87 -6.19 -22.27
CA ASP A 259 11.18 -7.47 -21.62
C ASP A 259 10.75 -7.38 -20.15
N ALA A 260 10.10 -8.41 -19.61
CA ALA A 260 9.79 -8.47 -18.19
C ALA A 260 10.19 -9.80 -17.57
N ALA A 261 10.72 -9.76 -16.35
CA ALA A 261 10.97 -10.89 -15.50
C ALA A 261 9.71 -11.36 -14.77
N ASP A 262 9.69 -12.63 -14.38
CA ASP A 262 8.59 -13.19 -13.60
C ASP A 262 8.50 -12.55 -12.20
N GLY A 263 7.40 -11.85 -11.91
CA GLY A 263 7.11 -11.22 -10.63
C GLY A 263 6.72 -12.22 -9.53
N VAL A 264 7.58 -13.19 -9.23
CA VAL A 264 7.31 -14.31 -8.31
C VAL A 264 6.89 -13.83 -6.93
N ARG A 265 7.63 -12.89 -6.33
CA ARG A 265 7.35 -12.35 -5.00
C ARG A 265 6.13 -11.43 -5.02
N LEU A 266 5.89 -10.74 -6.14
CA LEU A 266 4.68 -9.94 -6.33
C LEU A 266 3.41 -10.79 -6.44
N LYS A 267 3.48 -11.95 -7.10
CA LYS A 267 2.41 -12.95 -7.11
C LYS A 267 2.18 -13.54 -5.71
N GLU A 268 3.25 -13.81 -4.96
CA GLU A 268 3.15 -14.23 -3.56
C GLU A 268 2.43 -13.17 -2.71
N PHE A 269 2.78 -11.89 -2.89
CA PHE A 269 2.09 -10.77 -2.23
C PHE A 269 0.58 -10.77 -2.53
N VAL A 270 0.18 -10.89 -3.80
CA VAL A 270 -1.24 -10.95 -4.19
C VAL A 270 -1.95 -12.17 -3.57
N ASN A 271 -1.30 -13.34 -3.56
CA ASN A 271 -1.87 -14.55 -2.94
C ASN A 271 -2.05 -14.39 -1.43
N LEU A 272 -1.08 -13.80 -0.74
CA LEU A 272 -1.17 -13.51 0.70
C LEU A 272 -2.21 -12.43 0.99
N ALA A 273 -2.33 -11.42 0.12
CA ALA A 273 -3.34 -10.37 0.19
C ALA A 273 -4.77 -10.96 0.16
N ASN A 274 -4.99 -11.97 -0.68
CA ASN A 274 -6.26 -12.68 -0.86
C ASN A 274 -6.45 -13.90 0.07
N SER A 275 -5.54 -14.11 1.01
CA SER A 275 -5.71 -15.14 2.03
C SER A 275 -6.80 -14.75 3.05
N GLN A 276 -7.13 -15.67 3.97
CA GLN A 276 -8.07 -15.41 5.07
C GLN A 276 -9.50 -14.99 4.63
N ASN A 277 -9.99 -15.57 3.52
CA ASN A 277 -11.30 -15.26 2.92
C ASN A 277 -11.45 -13.77 2.50
N SER A 278 -10.37 -13.16 2.03
CA SER A 278 -10.36 -11.79 1.53
C SER A 278 -10.07 -11.75 0.02
N THR A 279 -10.44 -10.66 -0.64
CA THR A 279 -10.18 -10.41 -2.07
C THR A 279 -9.69 -8.97 -2.22
N GLN A 280 -8.47 -8.71 -1.76
CA GLN A 280 -7.91 -7.36 -1.68
C GLN A 280 -6.97 -7.03 -2.82
N ALA A 281 -6.45 -8.03 -3.53
CA ALA A 281 -5.46 -7.78 -4.56
C ALA A 281 -5.73 -8.51 -5.86
N VAL A 282 -5.28 -7.91 -6.95
CA VAL A 282 -5.30 -8.51 -8.30
C VAL A 282 -3.90 -8.46 -8.90
N PHE A 283 -3.58 -9.47 -9.71
CA PHE A 283 -2.36 -9.54 -10.50
C PHE A 283 -2.74 -9.51 -11.97
N SER A 284 -2.08 -8.67 -12.74
CA SER A 284 -2.25 -8.53 -14.19
C SER A 284 -0.89 -8.56 -14.86
N SER A 285 -0.85 -9.13 -16.07
CA SER A 285 0.40 -9.29 -16.82
C SER A 285 0.78 -7.98 -17.51
N ILE A 286 2.00 -7.48 -17.26
CA ILE A 286 2.56 -6.35 -18.02
C ILE A 286 2.85 -6.75 -19.48
N CYS A 287 3.13 -8.05 -19.70
CA CYS A 287 3.48 -8.62 -21.00
C CYS A 287 2.35 -8.57 -22.03
N ASP A 288 1.11 -8.36 -21.59
CA ASP A 288 -0.05 -8.26 -22.49
C ASP A 288 -0.01 -6.98 -23.33
N GLY A 289 0.84 -6.01 -22.95
CA GLY A 289 1.10 -4.80 -23.71
C GLY A 289 -0.01 -3.75 -23.65
N ASP A 290 -1.11 -4.06 -22.96
CA ASP A 290 -2.21 -3.15 -22.72
C ASP A 290 -2.39 -2.94 -21.21
N LEU A 291 -1.72 -1.91 -20.69
CA LEU A 291 -1.80 -1.53 -19.28
C LEU A 291 -3.23 -1.13 -18.86
N THR A 292 -4.12 -0.85 -19.80
CA THR A 292 -5.52 -0.49 -19.48
C THR A 292 -6.26 -1.66 -18.84
N VAL A 293 -5.94 -2.90 -19.20
CA VAL A 293 -6.54 -4.11 -18.60
C VAL A 293 -6.16 -4.18 -17.13
N GLY A 294 -4.87 -4.18 -16.82
CA GLY A 294 -4.40 -4.29 -15.44
C GLY A 294 -4.83 -3.12 -14.56
N LEU A 295 -4.82 -1.90 -15.10
CA LEU A 295 -5.34 -0.73 -14.39
C LEU A 295 -6.86 -0.82 -14.14
N THR A 296 -7.63 -1.35 -15.08
CA THR A 296 -9.07 -1.56 -14.92
C THR A 296 -9.35 -2.62 -13.85
N GLU A 297 -8.63 -3.75 -13.88
CA GLU A 297 -8.76 -4.80 -12.87
C GLU A 297 -8.40 -4.32 -11.47
N ALA A 298 -7.34 -3.49 -11.35
CA ALA A 298 -6.98 -2.84 -10.10
C ALA A 298 -8.11 -1.96 -9.58
N LEU A 299 -8.70 -1.13 -10.46
CA LEU A 299 -9.82 -0.27 -10.12
C LEU A 299 -11.05 -1.07 -9.68
N ASP A 300 -11.42 -2.13 -10.40
CA ASP A 300 -12.53 -3.01 -10.02
C ASP A 300 -12.30 -3.64 -8.64
N THR A 301 -11.06 -4.06 -8.35
CA THR A 301 -10.66 -4.57 -7.03
C THR A 301 -10.83 -3.49 -5.96
N PHE A 302 -10.42 -2.25 -6.23
CA PHE A 302 -10.57 -1.14 -5.29
C PHE A 302 -12.04 -0.79 -5.03
N GLN A 303 -12.88 -0.85 -6.07
CA GLN A 303 -14.32 -0.63 -5.94
C GLN A 303 -14.98 -1.74 -5.11
N ALA A 304 -14.61 -3.00 -5.33
CA ALA A 304 -15.10 -4.12 -4.54
C ALA A 304 -14.69 -4.00 -3.06
N ALA A 305 -13.42 -3.66 -2.80
CA ALA A 305 -12.93 -3.43 -1.44
C ALA A 305 -13.64 -2.22 -0.79
N CYS A 306 -13.84 -1.14 -1.54
CA CYS A 306 -14.56 0.05 -1.10
C CYS A 306 -16.00 -0.30 -0.67
N GLY A 307 -16.70 -1.15 -1.41
CA GLY A 307 -18.06 -1.60 -1.07
C GLY A 307 -18.16 -2.59 0.11
N ALA A 308 -17.03 -3.14 0.56
CA ALA A 308 -16.96 -4.19 1.59
C ALA A 308 -16.26 -3.75 2.89
N ILE A 309 -15.96 -2.45 3.07
CA ILE A 309 -15.20 -1.97 4.23
C ILE A 309 -15.99 -2.17 5.53
N ILE A 310 -15.40 -2.83 6.51
CA ILE A 310 -15.90 -2.88 7.88
C ILE A 310 -15.18 -1.80 8.69
N LEU A 311 -15.94 -0.86 9.28
CA LEU A 311 -15.44 0.23 10.14
C LEU A 311 -15.38 -0.19 11.62
#